data_AF-A0A960YVE7-F1
#
_entry.id   AF-A0A960YVE7-F1
#
_cell.length_a   1.000
_cell.length_b   1.000
_cell.length_c   1.000
_cell.angle_alpha   90.00
_cell.angle_beta   90.00
_cell.angle_gamma   90.00
#
_symmetry.space_group_name_H-M   'P 1'
#
loop_
_entity.id
_entity.type
_entity.pdbx_description
1 polymer ?
#
loop_
_entity_poly.entity_id
_entity_poly.type
_entity_poly.pdbx_seq_one_letter_code
_entity_poly.pdbx_strand_id
1 'polypeptide(L)'
;MTISLEKKLEEATIAKKRYRALFVIAFILLALVLSVVYHTTVLDYAVLDNVTITREMGSDRLVFQFDVVEPGRVDFHHGQAVLTDRKTVGQGEGFHWQWGARGPTEIAIRSRQWLIPHWDRKTFTF
;
A
#
# COMPACT_ATOMS: atom_id res chain seq x y z
N MET A 1 23.64 -31.04 -50.10
CA MET A 1 22.98 -29.77 -49.68
C MET A 1 22.15 -29.91 -48.38
N THR A 2 22.02 -31.12 -47.82
CA THR A 2 21.25 -31.46 -46.61
C THR A 2 21.95 -31.12 -45.29
N ILE A 3 23.28 -31.25 -45.22
CA ILE A 3 24.11 -30.98 -44.02
C ILE A 3 23.97 -29.53 -43.51
N SER A 4 23.68 -28.59 -44.41
CA SER A 4 23.50 -27.16 -44.09
C SER A 4 22.19 -26.88 -43.34
N LEU A 5 21.13 -27.65 -43.62
CA LEU A 5 19.82 -27.45 -43.00
C LEU A 5 19.76 -28.04 -41.59
N GLU A 6 20.33 -29.22 -41.37
CA GLU A 6 20.39 -29.87 -40.05
C GLU A 6 21.17 -29.02 -39.05
N LYS A 7 22.34 -28.50 -39.45
CA LYS A 7 23.15 -27.62 -38.61
C LYS A 7 22.42 -26.32 -38.24
N LYS A 8 21.71 -25.71 -39.20
CA LYS A 8 20.88 -24.51 -38.94
C LYS A 8 19.71 -24.82 -38.01
N LEU A 9 19.12 -26.01 -38.11
CA LEU A 9 18.02 -26.44 -37.26
C LEU A 9 18.49 -26.70 -35.82
N GLU A 10 19.67 -27.27 -35.65
CA GLU A 10 20.32 -27.47 -34.36
C GLU A 10 20.68 -26.13 -33.69
N GLU A 11 21.30 -25.21 -34.43
CA GLU A 11 21.61 -23.85 -33.96
C GLU A 11 20.33 -23.10 -33.55
N ALA A 12 19.27 -23.16 -34.36
CA ALA A 12 17.97 -22.56 -34.04
C ALA A 12 17.31 -23.19 -32.80
N THR A 13 17.47 -24.50 -32.61
CA THR A 13 16.93 -25.23 -31.45
C THR A 13 17.67 -24.84 -30.17
N ILE A 14 18.99 -24.75 -30.21
CA ILE A 14 19.82 -24.29 -29.09
C ILE A 14 19.48 -22.84 -28.75
N ALA A 15 19.37 -21.96 -29.76
CA ALA A 15 18.99 -20.57 -29.58
C ALA A 15 17.61 -20.46 -28.92
N LYS A 16 16.60 -21.19 -29.42
CA LYS A 16 15.25 -21.23 -28.84
C LYS A 16 15.24 -21.69 -27.39
N LYS A 17 16.05 -22.70 -27.03
CA LYS A 17 16.18 -23.18 -25.64
C LYS A 17 16.81 -22.11 -24.74
N ARG A 18 17.84 -21.41 -25.23
CA ARG A 18 18.46 -20.29 -24.51
C ARG A 18 17.51 -19.11 -24.32
N TYR A 19 16.76 -18.72 -25.35
CA TYR A 19 15.75 -17.66 -25.24
C TYR A 19 14.63 -18.02 -24.26
N ARG A 20 14.15 -19.28 -24.25
CA ARG A 20 13.19 -19.75 -23.25
C ARG A 20 13.75 -19.68 -21.83
N ALA A 21 15.00 -20.11 -21.63
CA ALA A 21 15.65 -20.02 -20.32
C ALA A 21 15.83 -18.56 -19.88
N LEU A 22 16.27 -17.67 -20.78
CA LEU A 22 16.38 -16.23 -20.51
C LEU A 22 15.03 -15.62 -20.18
N PHE A 23 13.96 -15.99 -20.90
CA PHE A 23 12.62 -15.52 -20.62
C PHE A 23 12.14 -15.94 -19.22
N VAL A 24 12.35 -17.21 -18.84
CA VAL A 24 12.00 -17.71 -17.50
C VAL A 24 12.78 -16.98 -16.42
N ILE A 25 14.10 -16.79 -16.61
CA ILE A 25 14.94 -16.06 -15.66
C ILE A 25 14.47 -14.60 -15.53
N ALA A 26 14.22 -13.92 -16.66
CA ALA A 26 13.73 -12.56 -16.66
C ALA A 26 12.37 -12.43 -15.96
N PHE A 27 11.47 -13.39 -16.17
CA PHE A 27 10.17 -13.43 -15.51
C PHE A 27 10.29 -13.61 -13.99
N ILE A 28 11.18 -14.50 -13.54
CA ILE A 28 11.46 -14.70 -12.11
C ILE A 28 12.02 -13.43 -11.49
N LEU A 29 12.98 -12.78 -12.15
CA LEU A 29 13.56 -11.53 -11.68
C LEU A 29 12.51 -10.41 -11.59
N LEU A 30 11.63 -10.30 -12.59
CA LEU A 30 10.53 -9.33 -12.57
C LEU A 30 9.58 -9.60 -11.40
N ALA A 31 9.18 -10.86 -11.18
CA ALA A 31 8.33 -11.24 -10.06
C ALA A 31 8.98 -10.90 -8.71
N LEU A 32 10.29 -11.10 -8.59
CA LEU A 32 11.04 -10.77 -7.38
C LEU A 32 11.07 -9.26 -7.12
N VAL A 33 11.31 -8.45 -8.15
CA VAL A 33 11.25 -6.98 -8.06
C VAL A 33 9.85 -6.53 -7.65
N LEU A 34 8.80 -7.05 -8.27
CA LEU A 34 7.42 -6.73 -7.91
C LEU A 34 7.10 -7.10 -6.46
N SER A 35 7.57 -8.26 -5.99
CA SER A 35 7.40 -8.69 -4.61
C SER A 35 8.08 -7.75 -3.61
N VAL A 36 9.31 -7.30 -3.90
CA VAL A 36 10.04 -6.35 -3.05
C VAL A 36 9.33 -5.00 -3.01
N VAL A 37 8.89 -4.49 -4.17
CA VAL A 37 8.14 -3.24 -4.25
C VAL A 37 6.83 -3.35 -3.47
N TYR A 38 6.08 -4.43 -3.65
CA TYR A 38 4.84 -4.67 -2.91
C TYR A 38 5.06 -4.73 -1.40
N HIS A 39 6.09 -5.43 -0.93
CA HIS A 39 6.39 -5.51 0.50
C HIS A 39 6.77 -4.15 1.10
N THR A 40 7.58 -3.36 0.40
CA THR A 40 8.07 -2.06 0.89
C THR A 40 7.06 -0.93 0.77
N THR A 41 6.07 -1.06 -0.12
CA THR A 41 5.10 0.01 -0.39
C THR A 41 3.70 -0.29 0.15
N VAL A 42 3.27 -1.55 0.15
CA VAL A 42 1.92 -1.97 0.55
C VAL A 42 1.92 -2.64 1.92
N LEU A 43 2.79 -3.63 2.13
CA LEU A 43 2.83 -4.36 3.41
C LEU A 43 3.44 -3.54 4.56
N ASP A 44 4.17 -2.46 4.22
CA ASP A 44 4.61 -1.48 5.21
C ASP A 44 3.44 -0.79 5.91
N TYR A 45 2.25 -0.74 5.31
CA TYR A 45 1.06 -0.14 5.93
C TYR A 45 0.45 -1.03 7.02
N ALA A 46 0.06 -0.39 8.13
CA ALA A 46 -0.64 -1.04 9.23
C ALA A 46 -2.03 -1.54 8.81
N VAL A 47 -2.48 -2.64 9.41
CA VAL A 47 -3.85 -3.13 9.31
C VAL A 47 -4.64 -2.61 10.49
N LEU A 48 -5.69 -1.83 10.19
CA LEU A 48 -6.52 -1.17 11.18
C LEU A 48 -7.91 -1.82 11.24
N ASP A 49 -8.53 -1.77 12.42
CA ASP A 49 -9.91 -2.16 12.65
C ASP A 49 -10.63 -1.09 13.49
N ASN A 50 -11.97 -1.13 13.51
CA ASN A 50 -12.83 -0.21 14.26
C ASN A 50 -12.51 1.29 14.02
N VAL A 51 -12.12 1.65 12.79
CA VAL A 51 -11.77 3.02 12.42
C VAL A 51 -12.97 3.94 12.61
N THR A 52 -12.86 4.86 13.56
CA THR A 52 -13.93 5.79 13.94
C THR A 52 -13.46 7.22 13.73
N ILE A 53 -14.18 7.95 12.88
CA ILE A 53 -13.98 9.37 12.62
C ILE A 53 -15.28 10.10 12.97
N THR A 54 -15.27 10.88 14.04
CA THR A 54 -16.47 11.51 14.61
C THR A 54 -16.21 12.95 15.04
N ARG A 55 -17.29 13.74 15.12
CA ARG A 55 -17.29 15.05 15.77
C ARG A 55 -17.95 14.91 17.14
N GLU A 56 -17.36 15.50 18.16
CA GLU A 56 -17.95 15.55 19.51
C GLU A 56 -19.19 16.46 19.49
N MET A 57 -20.31 15.99 20.04
CA MET A 57 -21.57 16.76 20.01
C MET A 57 -21.43 18.08 20.75
N GLY A 58 -21.84 19.18 20.09
CA GLY A 58 -21.78 20.53 20.66
C GLY A 58 -20.39 21.16 20.68
N SER A 59 -19.41 20.56 19.98
CA SER A 59 -18.01 20.98 19.97
C SER A 59 -17.45 21.00 18.56
N ASP A 60 -16.40 21.79 18.35
CA ASP A 60 -15.61 21.81 17.11
C ASP A 60 -14.48 20.77 17.13
N ARG A 61 -14.53 19.85 18.11
CA ARG A 61 -13.57 18.76 18.24
C ARG A 61 -13.91 17.62 17.31
N LEU A 62 -12.94 17.26 16.48
CA LEU A 62 -12.92 16.00 15.75
C LEU A 62 -12.15 14.97 16.57
N VAL A 63 -12.76 13.81 16.73
CA VAL A 63 -12.20 12.65 17.41
C VAL A 63 -11.93 11.59 16.37
N PHE A 64 -10.72 11.06 16.44
CA PHE A 64 -10.23 10.03 15.56
C PHE A 64 -9.63 8.88 16.35
N GLN A 65 -10.12 7.66 16.10
CA GLN A 65 -9.74 6.46 16.83
C GLN A 65 -9.69 5.24 15.90
N PHE A 66 -8.78 4.31 16.16
CA PHE A 66 -8.73 3.00 15.53
C PHE A 66 -7.98 1.99 16.40
N ASP A 67 -8.21 0.71 16.14
CA ASP A 67 -7.46 -0.40 16.71
C ASP A 67 -6.44 -0.92 15.70
N VAL A 68 -5.23 -1.24 16.17
CA VAL A 68 -4.16 -1.78 15.32
C VAL A 68 -4.15 -3.30 15.42
N VAL A 69 -4.53 -3.96 14.32
CA VAL A 69 -4.49 -5.43 14.20
C VAL A 69 -3.07 -5.89 13.84
N GLU A 70 -2.48 -5.27 12.82
CA GLU A 70 -1.09 -5.47 12.42
C GLU A 70 -0.34 -4.14 12.41
N PRO A 71 0.86 -4.07 13.01
CA PRO A 71 1.64 -2.85 13.07
C PRO A 71 2.14 -2.44 11.68
N GLY A 72 2.42 -1.16 11.53
CA GLY A 72 2.96 -0.60 10.30
C GLY A 72 2.81 0.92 10.23
N ARG A 73 3.03 1.45 9.03
CA ARG A 73 2.84 2.85 8.68
C ARG A 73 1.36 3.18 8.55
N VAL A 74 0.99 4.34 9.06
CA VAL A 74 -0.28 5.00 8.76
C VAL A 74 0.02 6.42 8.28
N ASP A 75 -0.61 6.81 7.17
CA ASP A 75 -0.54 8.17 6.66
C ASP A 75 -1.88 8.87 6.98
N PHE A 76 -1.83 10.03 7.65
CA PHE A 76 -3.02 10.80 8.05
C PHE A 76 -3.10 12.10 7.27
N HIS A 77 -4.27 12.42 6.72
CA HIS A 77 -4.58 13.73 6.16
C HIS A 77 -5.58 14.44 7.07
N HIS A 78 -5.24 15.66 7.49
CA HIS A 78 -6.15 16.51 8.27
C HIS A 78 -6.09 17.97 7.83
N GLY A 79 -7.25 18.64 7.82
CA GLY A 79 -7.38 20.08 7.57
C GLY A 79 -7.70 20.45 6.11
N GLN A 80 -7.50 21.72 5.75
CA GLN A 80 -7.69 22.25 4.37
C GLN A 80 -6.44 22.12 3.49
N ALA A 81 -5.26 22.04 4.10
CA ALA A 81 -4.04 21.62 3.44
C ALA A 81 -3.82 20.15 3.79
N VAL A 82 -3.53 19.30 2.81
CA VAL A 82 -3.20 17.88 3.02
C VAL A 82 -1.86 17.82 3.77
N LEU A 83 -1.91 18.02 5.09
CA LEU A 83 -0.79 17.77 5.98
C LEU A 83 -0.77 16.26 6.20
N THR A 84 0.16 15.60 5.50
CA THR A 84 0.42 14.17 5.68
C THR A 84 1.34 14.01 6.87
N ASP A 85 0.80 13.63 8.03
CA ASP A 85 1.60 13.14 9.14
C ASP A 85 1.79 11.61 9.00
N ARG A 86 2.99 11.13 9.30
CA ARG A 86 3.36 9.72 9.20
C ARG A 86 3.69 9.19 10.58
N LYS A 87 2.97 8.17 11.02
CA LYS A 87 3.29 7.46 12.25
C LYS A 87 3.39 5.96 12.02
N THR A 88 4.31 5.35 12.76
CA THR A 88 4.36 3.91 12.95
C THR A 88 3.59 3.60 14.24
N VAL A 89 2.64 2.68 14.17
CA VAL A 89 1.80 2.29 15.31
C VAL A 89 2.07 0.85 15.71
N GLY A 90 2.12 0.56 17.02
CA GLY A 90 2.33 -0.76 17.57
C GLY A 90 1.04 -1.60 17.65
N GLN A 91 1.18 -2.92 17.76
CA GLN A 91 0.04 -3.82 17.92
C GLN A 91 -0.63 -3.62 19.28
N GLY A 92 -1.95 -3.46 19.31
CA GLY A 92 -2.72 -3.25 20.55
C GLY A 92 -2.62 -1.83 21.14
N GLU A 93 -1.91 -0.92 20.47
CA GLU A 93 -1.98 0.50 20.80
C GLU A 93 -3.26 1.08 20.19
N GLY A 94 -4.30 1.26 21.01
CA GLY A 94 -5.44 2.09 20.61
C GLY A 94 -4.95 3.51 20.34
N PHE A 95 -5.05 3.96 19.10
CA PHE A 95 -4.63 5.31 18.74
C PHE A 95 -5.81 6.26 18.92
N HIS A 96 -5.59 7.37 19.63
CA HIS A 96 -6.60 8.41 19.80
C HIS A 96 -5.96 9.77 19.54
N TRP A 97 -6.53 10.51 18.58
CA TRP A 97 -6.14 11.89 18.31
C TRP A 97 -7.38 12.77 18.28
N GLN A 98 -7.24 13.96 18.89
CA GLN A 98 -8.26 15.01 18.86
C GLN A 98 -7.66 16.37 18.49
N TRP A 99 -8.38 17.15 17.70
CA TRP A 99 -8.06 18.56 17.43
C TRP A 99 -9.32 19.38 17.18
N GLY A 100 -9.22 20.71 17.28
CA GLY A 100 -10.31 21.64 16.96
C GLY A 100 -10.25 22.10 15.51
N ALA A 101 -11.38 22.09 14.80
CA ALA A 101 -11.49 22.57 13.42
C ALA A 101 -12.62 23.60 13.30
N ARG A 102 -12.36 24.73 12.61
CA ARG A 102 -13.30 25.87 12.50
C ARG A 102 -13.85 26.08 11.09
N GLY A 103 -13.67 25.12 10.18
CA GLY A 103 -14.07 25.22 8.78
C GLY A 103 -14.02 23.87 8.06
N PRO A 104 -14.45 23.78 6.79
CA PRO A 104 -14.53 22.52 6.05
C PRO A 104 -13.24 21.71 6.17
N THR A 105 -13.35 20.49 6.65
CA THR A 105 -12.21 19.61 6.96
C THR A 105 -12.45 18.22 6.42
N GLU A 106 -11.49 17.68 5.69
CA GLU A 106 -11.44 16.25 5.34
C GLU A 106 -10.45 15.56 6.28
N ILE A 107 -10.86 14.39 6.78
CA ILE A 107 -9.96 13.44 7.44
C ILE A 107 -9.87 12.23 6.52
N ALA A 108 -8.65 11.86 6.15
CA ALA A 108 -8.39 10.65 5.37
C ALA A 108 -7.23 9.87 5.98
N ILE A 109 -7.38 8.56 6.11
CA ILE A 109 -6.35 7.67 6.66
C ILE A 109 -6.03 6.63 5.62
N ARG A 110 -4.75 6.48 5.32
CA ARG A 110 -4.27 5.38 4.50
C ARG A 110 -3.80 4.25 5.38
N SER A 111 -4.43 3.10 5.21
CA SER A 111 -4.11 1.86 5.89
C SER A 111 -4.16 0.70 4.90
N ARG A 112 -3.93 -0.52 5.39
CA ARG A 112 -4.17 -1.74 4.64
C ARG A 112 -5.40 -2.44 5.19
N GLN A 113 -6.30 -2.85 4.30
CA GLN A 113 -7.35 -3.81 4.64
C GLN A 113 -6.91 -5.16 4.09
N TRP A 114 -6.46 -6.03 5.00
CA TRP A 114 -5.83 -7.32 4.69
C TRP A 114 -4.59 -7.20 3.79
N LEU A 115 -4.72 -7.23 2.45
CA LEU A 115 -3.59 -7.18 1.50
C LEU A 115 -3.63 -5.94 0.60
N ILE A 116 -4.64 -5.09 0.69
CA ILE A 116 -4.85 -4.01 -0.26
C ILE A 116 -4.80 -2.67 0.49
N PRO A 117 -4.08 -1.65 -0.02
CA PRO A 117 -4.15 -0.31 0.53
C PRO A 117 -5.57 0.24 0.39
N HIS A 118 -6.06 0.87 1.45
CA HIS A 118 -7.39 1.45 1.52
C HIS A 118 -7.31 2.86 2.12
N TRP A 119 -8.35 3.66 1.83
CA TRP A 119 -8.52 4.98 2.41
C TRP A 119 -9.84 5.07 3.16
N ASP A 120 -9.76 5.24 4.48
CA ASP A 120 -10.92 5.62 5.29
C ASP A 120 -11.03 7.14 5.33
N ARG A 121 -12.12 7.70 4.81
CA ARG A 121 -12.28 9.15 4.66
C ARG A 121 -13.61 9.65 5.19
N LYS A 122 -13.59 10.86 5.76
CA LYS A 122 -14.80 11.57 6.17
C LYS A 122 -14.61 13.08 6.09
N THR A 123 -15.61 13.74 5.52
CA THR A 123 -15.63 15.20 5.39
C THR A 123 -16.60 15.80 6.39
N PHE A 124 -16.21 16.91 7.00
CA PHE A 124 -17.01 17.65 7.97
C PHE A 124 -17.22 19.09 7.49
N THR A 125 -18.47 19.53 7.54
CA THR A 125 -18.87 20.93 7.42
C THR A 125 -19.13 21.50 8.82
N PHE A 126 -18.64 22.71 9.07
CA PHE A 126 -18.71 23.39 10.36
C PHE A 126 -19.62 24.61 10.27
#